data_AF-A0A6N7HHV6-F1
#
_entry.id   AF-A0A6N7HHV6-F1
#
_cell.length_a   1.000
_cell.length_b   1.000
_cell.length_c   1.000
_cell.angle_alpha   90.00
_cell.angle_beta   90.00
_cell.angle_gamma   90.00
#
_symmetry.space_group_name_H-M   'P 1'
#
loop_
_entity.id
_entity.type
_entity.pdbx_description
1 polymer ?
#
loop_
_entity_poly.entity_id
_entity_poly.type
_entity_poly.pdbx_seq_one_letter_code
_entity_poly.pdbx_strand_id
1 'polypeptide(L)'
;MLNPRLLLIGNVDVKSFGLLKVCPLQVESDVLATRLATNKSCGKRPRVLRRARKKVVAGQSLSGICAELRELGIAKQSGKPYLVADISRLLRAPEYAGLRSFSRDMEVEGVIVPKGHPVAKGKWPKIFTENEYYELADVLSENESWATDKAPKHLLTGILVCDECGTKMAHGHKYGKPHKDGTKTKHYVYRCQKQRGGCGRVSRNRDALEKFMLGLTYKAIRRLPAVKEKVVDATADEIVRLANKIVEAKQAYKDDKIDIAEFVGVHSRVGPDLRGVVT
;
A
#
# COMPACT_ATOMS: atom_id res chain seq x y z
N MET A 1 -5.08 37.21 57.12
CA MET A 1 -5.45 38.62 56.86
C MET A 1 -6.88 38.64 56.32
N LEU A 2 -7.77 39.32 57.05
CA LEU A 2 -9.02 39.98 56.62
C LEU A 2 -10.10 39.18 55.83
N ASN A 3 -11.12 38.66 56.55
CA ASN A 3 -12.54 39.10 56.60
C ASN A 3 -13.11 39.95 55.42
N PRO A 4 -14.45 40.20 55.30
CA PRO A 4 -15.67 39.37 55.46
C PRO A 4 -16.86 39.73 54.50
N ARG A 5 -17.99 39.00 54.65
CA ARG A 5 -19.40 39.48 54.75
C ARG A 5 -20.21 40.09 53.56
N LEU A 6 -21.52 39.74 53.64
CA LEU A 6 -22.77 40.45 53.26
C LEU A 6 -23.31 40.27 51.81
N LEU A 7 -24.47 39.59 51.65
CA LEU A 7 -25.86 40.11 51.38
C LEU A 7 -26.08 40.41 49.87
N LEU A 8 -27.24 40.30 49.21
CA LEU A 8 -28.62 39.89 49.46
C LEU A 8 -29.37 40.02 48.10
N ILE A 9 -30.48 39.30 47.96
CA ILE A 9 -31.67 39.60 47.11
C ILE A 9 -31.56 39.44 45.58
N GLY A 10 -32.51 38.68 45.02
CA GLY A 10 -32.92 38.82 43.62
C GLY A 10 -33.68 37.63 43.04
N ASN A 11 -34.90 37.36 43.54
CA ASN A 11 -35.86 36.47 42.87
C ASN A 11 -36.29 37.08 41.53
N VAL A 12 -36.23 36.30 40.44
CA VAL A 12 -37.12 36.46 39.28
C VAL A 12 -37.67 35.10 38.89
N ASP A 13 -39.00 35.03 38.95
CA ASP A 13 -39.89 33.95 38.51
C ASP A 13 -39.52 33.38 37.13
N VAL A 14 -39.47 32.05 37.04
CA VAL A 14 -39.64 31.32 35.78
C VAL A 14 -40.77 30.32 35.97
N LYS A 15 -42.00 30.82 35.92
CA LYS A 15 -43.16 30.00 35.53
C LYS A 15 -43.10 29.78 34.02
N SER A 16 -43.30 28.51 33.66
CA SER A 16 -43.60 28.02 32.31
C SER A 16 -42.41 27.95 31.36
N PHE A 17 -41.88 26.74 31.14
CA PHE A 17 -41.77 26.12 29.81
C PHE A 17 -41.32 24.65 29.97
N GLY A 18 -41.92 23.78 29.16
CA GLY A 18 -42.10 22.35 29.42
C GLY A 18 -40.86 21.45 29.33
N LEU A 19 -41.00 20.32 30.04
CA LEU A 19 -40.41 19.00 29.82
C LEU A 19 -39.42 18.85 28.66
N LEU A 20 -38.14 18.66 29.01
CA LEU A 20 -37.23 17.72 28.33
C LEU A 20 -36.15 17.29 29.33
N LYS A 21 -36.43 16.17 30.02
CA LYS A 21 -35.56 15.53 30.99
C LYS A 21 -34.52 14.71 30.22
N VAL A 22 -33.34 15.27 29.95
CA VAL A 22 -32.22 14.49 29.40
C VAL A 22 -31.49 13.83 30.58
N CYS A 23 -31.74 12.53 30.77
CA CYS A 23 -31.08 11.70 31.78
C CYS A 23 -29.58 11.53 31.46
N PRO A 24 -28.66 11.83 32.38
CA PRO A 24 -27.21 11.72 32.15
C PRO A 24 -26.64 10.29 32.42
N LEU A 25 -27.45 9.24 32.30
CA LEU A 25 -27.10 7.88 32.77
C LEU A 25 -26.93 6.83 31.66
N GLN A 26 -27.04 7.19 30.38
CA GLN A 26 -26.93 6.21 29.28
C GLN A 26 -25.50 6.01 28.73
N VAL A 27 -24.56 6.94 28.94
CA VAL A 27 -23.26 6.93 28.24
C VAL A 27 -22.26 5.93 28.85
N GLU A 28 -22.42 5.52 30.10
CA GLU A 28 -21.47 4.60 30.77
C GLU A 28 -21.78 3.11 30.56
N SER A 29 -23.02 2.76 30.22
CA SER A 29 -23.41 1.34 30.03
C SER A 29 -22.88 0.72 28.73
N ASP A 30 -22.73 1.52 27.66
CA ASP A 30 -22.23 1.06 26.37
C ASP A 30 -20.72 0.78 26.36
N VAL A 31 -19.95 1.50 27.18
CA VAL A 31 -18.48 1.36 27.25
C VAL A 31 -18.09 0.08 27.99
N LEU A 32 -18.86 -0.33 29.00
CA LEU A 32 -18.62 -1.56 29.77
C LEU A 32 -19.14 -2.82 29.06
N ALA A 33 -20.29 -2.74 28.38
CA ALA A 33 -20.78 -3.83 27.53
C ALA A 33 -19.81 -4.14 26.35
N THR A 34 -19.06 -3.13 25.89
CA THR A 34 -18.04 -3.30 24.84
C THR A 34 -16.78 -4.03 25.34
N ARG A 35 -16.49 -4.04 26.65
CA ARG A 35 -15.26 -4.66 27.20
C ARG A 35 -15.38 -6.18 27.45
N LEU A 36 -16.56 -6.69 27.78
CA LEU A 36 -16.74 -8.09 28.21
C LEU A 36 -17.00 -9.11 27.09
N ALA A 37 -17.17 -8.68 25.82
CA ALA A 37 -17.43 -9.59 24.69
C ALA A 37 -16.16 -9.96 23.87
N THR A 38 -14.97 -9.93 24.47
CA THR A 38 -13.70 -9.88 23.72
C THR A 38 -12.90 -11.18 23.61
N ASN A 39 -13.38 -12.33 24.09
CA ASN A 39 -12.62 -13.60 23.98
C ASN A 39 -13.38 -14.76 23.32
N LYS A 40 -13.73 -14.61 22.03
CA LYS A 40 -13.91 -15.74 21.10
C LYS A 40 -13.57 -15.34 19.67
N SER A 41 -12.67 -16.10 19.04
CA SER A 41 -11.85 -15.74 17.88
C SER A 41 -12.52 -15.87 16.50
N CYS A 42 -13.84 -16.06 16.41
CA CYS A 42 -14.52 -16.36 15.14
C CYS A 42 -15.33 -15.19 14.53
N GLY A 43 -15.78 -14.19 15.31
CA GLY A 43 -16.75 -13.16 14.84
C GLY A 43 -16.25 -11.72 14.67
N LYS A 44 -14.95 -11.43 14.89
CA LYS A 44 -14.45 -10.04 14.99
C LYS A 44 -14.30 -9.33 13.64
N ARG A 45 -13.82 -10.03 12.60
CA ARG A 45 -13.43 -9.40 11.33
C ARG A 45 -14.60 -8.73 10.59
N PRO A 46 -15.78 -9.36 10.42
CA PRO A 46 -16.91 -8.72 9.75
C PRO A 46 -17.41 -7.46 10.48
N ARG A 47 -17.44 -7.48 11.82
CA ARG A 47 -17.85 -6.33 12.64
C ARG A 47 -16.89 -5.14 12.47
N VAL A 48 -15.59 -5.41 12.45
CA VAL A 48 -14.55 -4.39 12.23
C VAL A 48 -14.70 -3.77 10.84
N LEU A 49 -14.93 -4.57 9.80
CA LEU A 49 -15.10 -4.09 8.44
C LEU A 49 -16.36 -3.23 8.27
N ARG A 50 -17.49 -3.63 8.87
CA ARG A 50 -18.72 -2.82 8.88
C ARG A 50 -18.53 -1.48 9.60
N ARG A 51 -17.84 -1.49 10.75
CA ARG A 51 -17.49 -0.26 11.48
C ARG A 51 -16.58 0.65 10.65
N ALA A 52 -15.55 0.08 10.04
CA ALA A 52 -14.61 0.81 9.22
C ALA A 52 -15.31 1.46 8.01
N ARG A 53 -16.17 0.74 7.28
CA ARG A 53 -16.96 1.30 6.17
C ARG A 53 -17.78 2.52 6.60
N LYS A 54 -18.59 2.37 7.66
CA LYS A 54 -19.44 3.48 8.17
C LYS A 54 -18.64 4.75 8.44
N LYS A 55 -17.41 4.59 8.94
CA LYS A 55 -16.51 5.70 9.25
C LYS A 55 -15.85 6.31 8.02
N VAL A 56 -15.48 5.49 7.04
CA VAL A 56 -14.92 5.96 5.76
C VAL A 56 -15.97 6.77 4.99
N VAL A 57 -17.21 6.28 4.91
CA VAL A 57 -18.32 7.02 4.29
C VAL A 57 -18.61 8.33 5.04
N ALA A 58 -18.41 8.36 6.37
CA ALA A 58 -18.49 9.58 7.16
C ALA A 58 -17.25 10.52 7.01
N GLY A 59 -16.32 10.24 6.11
CA GLY A 59 -15.15 11.08 5.83
C GLY A 59 -13.97 10.90 6.81
N GLN A 60 -14.02 9.91 7.70
CA GLN A 60 -12.92 9.67 8.64
C GLN A 60 -11.70 9.06 7.92
N SER A 61 -10.50 9.56 8.24
CA SER A 61 -9.26 9.02 7.67
C SER A 61 -8.98 7.58 8.13
N LEU A 62 -8.41 6.76 7.24
CA LEU A 62 -8.01 5.38 7.54
C LEU A 62 -7.00 5.29 8.71
N SER A 63 -6.15 6.30 8.86
CA SER A 63 -5.21 6.42 9.99
C SER A 63 -5.94 6.66 11.32
N GLY A 64 -6.98 7.51 11.32
CA GLY A 64 -7.85 7.73 12.48
C GLY A 64 -8.58 6.45 12.89
N ILE A 65 -9.12 5.71 11.92
CA ILE A 65 -9.77 4.41 12.18
C ILE A 65 -8.78 3.43 12.81
N CYS A 66 -7.55 3.34 12.31
CA CYS A 66 -6.53 2.45 12.89
C CYS A 66 -6.10 2.88 14.31
N ALA A 67 -6.08 4.18 14.60
CA ALA A 67 -5.76 4.70 15.94
C ALA A 67 -6.85 4.29 16.94
N GLU A 68 -8.11 4.46 16.58
CA GLU A 68 -9.25 4.04 17.39
C GLU A 68 -9.29 2.53 17.60
N LEU A 69 -9.07 1.73 16.55
CA LEU A 69 -9.00 0.26 16.69
C LEU A 69 -7.90 -0.16 17.67
N ARG A 70 -6.79 0.58 17.70
CA ARG A 70 -5.70 0.36 18.66
C ARG A 70 -6.10 0.74 20.09
N GLU A 71 -6.80 1.87 20.27
CA GLU A 71 -7.32 2.30 21.57
C GLU A 71 -8.35 1.31 22.14
N LEU A 72 -9.18 0.74 21.27
CA LEU A 72 -10.16 -0.29 21.62
C LEU A 72 -9.54 -1.69 21.82
N GLY A 73 -8.22 -1.84 21.63
CA GLY A 73 -7.54 -3.14 21.75
C GLY A 73 -7.94 -4.16 20.67
N ILE A 74 -8.51 -3.71 19.55
CA ILE A 74 -8.93 -4.59 18.46
C ILE A 74 -7.73 -4.90 17.56
N ALA A 75 -7.23 -6.13 17.66
CA ALA A 75 -6.11 -6.63 16.87
C ALA A 75 -6.54 -7.66 15.83
N LYS A 76 -5.63 -7.95 14.88
CA LYS A 76 -5.76 -9.07 13.94
C LYS A 76 -5.74 -10.40 14.67
N GLN A 77 -6.13 -11.48 13.99
CA GLN A 77 -6.02 -12.85 14.52
C GLN A 77 -4.59 -13.21 14.96
N SER A 78 -3.57 -12.62 14.32
CA SER A 78 -2.17 -12.80 14.68
C SER A 78 -1.72 -11.99 15.92
N GLY A 79 -2.63 -11.34 16.64
CA GLY A 79 -2.32 -10.43 17.76
C GLY A 79 -1.69 -9.08 17.37
N LYS A 80 -1.40 -8.86 16.08
CA LYS A 80 -0.79 -7.62 15.58
C LYS A 80 -1.86 -6.54 15.34
N PRO A 81 -1.55 -5.24 15.56
CA PRO A 81 -2.50 -4.16 15.27
C PRO A 81 -2.82 -4.09 13.78
N TYR A 82 -4.01 -3.57 13.46
CA TYR A 82 -4.36 -3.23 12.08
C TYR A 82 -3.52 -2.05 11.59
N LEU A 83 -2.91 -2.20 10.41
CA LEU A 83 -2.24 -1.12 9.71
C LEU A 83 -3.19 -0.45 8.71
N VAL A 84 -2.87 0.79 8.33
CA VAL A 84 -3.64 1.53 7.31
C VAL A 84 -3.73 0.73 6.01
N ALA A 85 -2.61 0.14 5.56
CA ALA A 85 -2.59 -0.70 4.37
C ALA A 85 -3.46 -1.96 4.52
N ASP A 86 -3.54 -2.54 5.72
CA ASP A 86 -4.40 -3.70 5.97
C ASP A 86 -5.87 -3.32 5.80
N ILE A 87 -6.31 -2.25 6.48
CA ILE A 87 -7.71 -1.79 6.40
C ILE A 87 -8.04 -1.34 4.98
N SER A 88 -7.16 -0.60 4.33
CA SER A 88 -7.34 -0.15 2.95
C SER A 88 -7.50 -1.32 1.98
N ARG A 89 -6.62 -2.33 2.07
CA ARG A 89 -6.72 -3.55 1.26
C ARG A 89 -8.00 -4.33 1.54
N LEU A 90 -8.39 -4.45 2.81
CA LEU A 90 -9.59 -5.18 3.20
C LEU A 90 -10.87 -4.46 2.77
N LEU A 91 -10.89 -3.12 2.75
CA LEU A 91 -12.04 -2.34 2.30
C LEU A 91 -12.19 -2.38 0.76
N ARG A 92 -11.08 -2.48 0.02
CA ARG A 92 -11.07 -2.61 -1.45
C ARG A 92 -11.27 -4.04 -1.96
N ALA A 93 -11.38 -5.02 -1.07
CA ALA A 93 -11.47 -6.43 -1.43
C ALA A 93 -12.90 -6.76 -1.93
N PRO A 94 -13.09 -7.04 -3.24
CA PRO A 94 -14.41 -7.33 -3.82
C PRO A 94 -15.05 -8.59 -3.23
N GLU A 95 -14.23 -9.48 -2.66
CA GLU A 95 -14.67 -10.73 -2.05
C GLU A 95 -15.64 -10.46 -0.88
N TYR A 96 -15.51 -9.34 -0.16
CA TYR A 96 -16.43 -9.03 0.93
C TYR A 96 -17.81 -8.56 0.46
N ALA A 97 -17.96 -8.19 -0.81
CA ALA A 97 -19.23 -7.90 -1.46
C ALA A 97 -19.85 -9.12 -2.16
N GLY A 98 -19.20 -10.29 -2.06
CA GLY A 98 -19.59 -11.46 -2.83
C GLY A 98 -19.22 -11.35 -4.31
N LEU A 99 -18.18 -10.58 -4.64
CA LEU A 99 -17.67 -10.45 -6.01
C LEU A 99 -16.32 -11.18 -6.13
N ARG A 100 -16.12 -11.88 -7.22
CA ARG A 100 -14.89 -12.64 -7.51
C ARG A 100 -13.93 -11.78 -8.31
N SER A 101 -12.67 -11.72 -7.89
CA SER A 101 -11.58 -11.09 -8.64
C SER A 101 -10.45 -12.09 -8.89
N PHE A 102 -9.56 -11.77 -9.84
CA PHE A 102 -8.39 -12.57 -10.14
C PHE A 102 -7.10 -11.73 -10.03
N SER A 103 -6.00 -12.40 -9.68
CA SER A 103 -4.67 -11.76 -9.53
C SER A 103 -3.96 -11.49 -10.87
N ARG A 104 -4.58 -11.92 -11.97
CA ARG A 104 -4.11 -11.79 -13.36
C ARG A 104 -5.23 -11.18 -14.17
N ASP A 105 -4.87 -10.57 -15.29
CA ASP A 105 -5.84 -10.02 -16.22
C ASP A 105 -6.68 -11.17 -16.79
N MET A 106 -7.99 -10.93 -16.90
CA MET A 106 -8.95 -11.93 -17.33
C MET A 106 -9.76 -11.38 -18.48
N GLU A 107 -9.82 -12.13 -19.58
CA GLU A 107 -10.74 -11.82 -20.66
C GLU A 107 -12.09 -12.47 -20.36
N VAL A 108 -13.14 -11.65 -20.32
CA VAL A 108 -14.52 -12.09 -20.15
C VAL A 108 -15.34 -11.46 -21.26
N GLU A 109 -16.00 -12.30 -22.07
CA GLU A 109 -16.86 -11.84 -23.18
C GLU A 109 -16.15 -10.87 -24.15
N GLY A 110 -14.85 -11.09 -24.40
CA GLY A 110 -14.03 -10.25 -25.28
C GLY A 110 -13.52 -8.96 -24.64
N VAL A 111 -13.79 -8.73 -23.34
CA VAL A 111 -13.31 -7.56 -22.59
C VAL A 111 -12.22 -8.00 -21.62
N ILE A 112 -11.05 -7.35 -21.70
CA ILE A 112 -9.94 -7.56 -20.76
C ILE A 112 -10.25 -6.83 -19.45
N VAL A 113 -10.57 -7.59 -18.41
CA VAL A 113 -10.74 -7.10 -17.05
C VAL A 113 -9.38 -7.08 -16.35
N PRO A 114 -8.90 -5.90 -15.90
CA PRO A 114 -7.61 -5.79 -15.25
C PRO A 114 -7.59 -6.51 -13.90
N LYS A 115 -6.40 -6.98 -13.48
CA LYS A 115 -6.19 -7.64 -12.19
C LYS A 115 -6.87 -6.90 -11.02
N GLY A 116 -7.43 -7.67 -10.09
CA GLY A 116 -8.08 -7.15 -8.89
C GLY A 116 -9.48 -6.57 -9.10
N HIS A 117 -9.97 -6.46 -10.33
CA HIS A 117 -11.33 -5.98 -10.59
C HIS A 117 -12.36 -7.11 -10.45
N PRO A 118 -13.62 -6.77 -10.11
CA PRO A 118 -14.72 -7.74 -10.07
C PRO A 118 -14.97 -8.36 -11.46
N VAL A 119 -14.97 -9.69 -11.53
CA VAL A 119 -15.19 -10.47 -12.76
C VAL A 119 -16.53 -11.20 -12.73
N ALA A 120 -16.95 -11.73 -11.58
CA ALA A 120 -18.19 -12.51 -11.47
C ALA A 120 -18.81 -12.43 -10.07
N LYS A 121 -20.07 -12.85 -9.93
CA LYS A 121 -20.73 -12.95 -8.62
C LYS A 121 -20.40 -14.29 -7.93
N GLY A 122 -19.91 -14.19 -6.71
CA GLY A 122 -19.65 -15.31 -5.81
C GLY A 122 -20.87 -15.74 -5.01
N LYS A 123 -20.90 -17.00 -4.57
CA LYS A 123 -21.99 -17.58 -3.76
C LYS A 123 -21.74 -17.57 -2.25
N TRP A 124 -20.64 -16.95 -1.79
CA TRP A 124 -20.27 -16.96 -0.37
C TRP A 124 -20.96 -15.83 0.42
N PRO A 125 -21.03 -15.95 1.76
CA PRO A 125 -21.65 -14.94 2.61
C PRO A 125 -21.01 -13.56 2.44
N LYS A 126 -21.86 -12.56 2.16
CA LYS A 126 -21.45 -11.18 1.92
C LYS A 126 -21.35 -10.40 3.24
N ILE A 127 -20.30 -9.59 3.40
CA ILE A 127 -20.17 -8.66 4.53
C ILE A 127 -20.81 -7.32 4.18
N PHE A 128 -20.62 -6.88 2.93
CA PHE A 128 -21.18 -5.67 2.31
C PHE A 128 -22.15 -6.05 1.19
N THR A 129 -23.12 -5.20 0.90
CA THR A 129 -23.88 -5.33 -0.36
C THR A 129 -23.04 -4.85 -1.55
N GLU A 130 -23.47 -5.15 -2.77
CA GLU A 130 -22.78 -4.68 -3.99
C GLU A 130 -22.76 -3.14 -4.04
N ASN A 131 -23.89 -2.49 -3.74
CA ASN A 131 -23.99 -1.03 -3.70
C ASN A 131 -23.07 -0.41 -2.64
N GLU A 132 -22.99 -1.01 -1.45
CA GLU A 132 -22.10 -0.53 -0.38
C GLU A 132 -20.62 -0.66 -0.75
N TYR A 133 -20.28 -1.62 -1.61
CA TYR A 133 -18.92 -1.79 -2.11
C TYR A 133 -18.57 -0.73 -3.15
N TYR A 134 -19.47 -0.46 -4.11
CA TYR A 134 -19.23 0.58 -5.11
C TYR A 134 -19.17 1.98 -4.49
N GLU A 135 -20.09 2.30 -3.56
CA GLU A 135 -20.03 3.54 -2.76
C GLU A 135 -18.68 3.71 -2.06
N LEU A 136 -18.19 2.63 -1.43
CA LEU A 136 -16.90 2.64 -0.76
C LEU A 136 -15.73 2.77 -1.74
N ALA A 137 -15.82 2.11 -2.91
CA ALA A 137 -14.81 2.19 -3.94
C ALA A 137 -14.67 3.62 -4.48
N ASP A 138 -15.79 4.30 -4.71
CA ASP A 138 -15.83 5.69 -5.16
C ASP A 138 -15.14 6.61 -4.15
N VAL A 139 -15.57 6.57 -2.88
CA VAL A 139 -14.94 7.34 -1.78
C VAL A 139 -13.45 7.05 -1.63
N LEU A 140 -13.03 5.79 -1.80
CA LEU A 140 -11.63 5.39 -1.71
C LEU A 140 -10.79 5.77 -2.94
N SER A 141 -11.43 6.02 -4.08
CA SER A 141 -10.80 6.39 -5.35
C SER A 141 -10.60 7.91 -5.47
N GLU A 142 -11.54 8.70 -4.96
CA GLU A 142 -11.46 10.16 -4.88
C GLU A 142 -10.29 10.62 -3.99
N ASN A 143 -9.91 9.80 -3.00
CA ASN A 143 -8.87 10.14 -2.07
C ASN A 143 -7.49 9.61 -2.51
N GLU A 144 -6.79 10.38 -3.34
CA GLU A 144 -5.43 10.07 -3.82
C GLU A 144 -4.41 9.78 -2.69
N SER A 145 -4.65 10.30 -1.48
CA SER A 145 -3.78 10.05 -0.32
C SER A 145 -3.81 8.59 0.15
N TRP A 146 -4.80 7.81 -0.29
CA TRP A 146 -4.99 6.40 0.04
C TRP A 146 -4.58 5.45 -1.09
N ALA A 147 -3.99 5.96 -2.18
CA ALA A 147 -3.40 5.15 -3.23
C ALA A 147 -2.23 4.31 -2.67
N THR A 148 -2.23 3.00 -2.97
CA THR A 148 -1.31 2.03 -2.36
C THR A 148 0.03 1.91 -3.10
N ASP A 149 0.08 2.30 -4.37
CA ASP A 149 1.22 2.07 -5.27
C ASP A 149 1.98 3.36 -5.61
N LYS A 150 2.62 3.97 -4.62
CA LYS A 150 3.65 4.99 -4.89
C LYS A 150 5.02 4.38 -4.68
N ALA A 151 5.85 4.41 -5.72
CA ALA A 151 7.26 4.02 -5.65
C ALA A 151 7.93 4.70 -4.43
N PRO A 152 8.88 4.04 -3.74
CA PRO A 152 9.50 4.60 -2.55
C PRO A 152 10.19 5.93 -2.89
N LYS A 153 9.61 7.05 -2.43
CA LYS A 153 10.13 8.41 -2.69
C LYS A 153 11.47 8.69 -2.00
N HIS A 154 11.86 7.88 -1.01
CA HIS A 154 13.07 8.12 -0.21
C HIS A 154 13.91 6.85 -0.10
N LEU A 155 15.23 7.02 -0.27
CA LEU A 155 16.22 5.96 -0.50
C LEU A 155 16.15 4.79 0.48
N LEU A 156 16.00 5.08 1.78
CA LEU A 156 16.07 4.05 2.83
C LEU A 156 14.70 3.60 3.36
N THR A 157 13.61 4.02 2.72
CA THR A 157 12.26 3.64 3.13
C THR A 157 12.04 2.15 2.90
N GLY A 158 11.65 1.43 3.95
CA GLY A 158 11.36 -0.01 3.87
C GLY A 158 12.57 -0.93 4.04
N ILE A 159 13.79 -0.36 4.06
CA ILE A 159 15.07 -1.05 4.34
C ILE A 159 15.40 -0.94 5.83
N LEU A 160 15.26 0.26 6.40
CA LEU A 160 15.57 0.50 7.81
C LEU A 160 14.59 -0.21 8.74
N VAL A 161 15.12 -0.92 9.75
CA VAL A 161 14.36 -1.60 10.79
C VAL A 161 14.72 -1.00 12.14
N CYS A 162 13.70 -0.77 12.98
CA CYS A 162 13.91 -0.29 14.34
C CYS A 162 14.44 -1.43 15.21
N ASP A 163 15.62 -1.24 15.80
CA ASP A 163 16.25 -2.23 16.67
C ASP A 163 15.39 -2.57 17.92
N GLU A 164 14.75 -1.56 18.53
CA GLU A 164 13.94 -1.77 19.74
C GLU A 164 12.65 -2.59 19.55
N CYS A 165 12.01 -2.51 18.37
CA CYS A 165 10.67 -3.10 18.18
C CYS A 165 10.51 -3.91 16.89
N GLY A 166 11.57 -4.03 16.08
CA GLY A 166 11.58 -4.77 14.82
C GLY A 166 10.72 -4.16 13.70
N THR A 167 10.08 -3.01 13.91
CA THR A 167 9.20 -2.39 12.91
C THR A 167 10.02 -1.62 11.88
N LYS A 168 9.64 -1.71 10.59
CA LYS A 168 10.24 -0.91 9.52
C LYS A 168 10.07 0.59 9.79
N MET A 169 11.18 1.34 9.69
CA MET A 169 11.17 2.79 9.84
C MET A 169 10.62 3.45 8.58
N ALA A 170 10.04 4.64 8.75
CA ALA A 170 9.44 5.41 7.66
C ALA A 170 9.97 6.85 7.66
N HIS A 171 10.02 7.44 6.46
CA HIS A 171 10.32 8.86 6.30
C HIS A 171 9.29 9.72 7.04
N GLY A 172 9.76 10.80 7.65
CA GLY A 172 8.95 11.81 8.32
C GLY A 172 9.74 13.10 8.47
N HIS A 173 9.18 14.04 9.22
CA HIS A 173 9.83 15.30 9.54
C HIS A 173 9.68 15.63 11.02
N LYS A 174 10.60 16.45 11.52
CA LYS A 174 10.53 17.12 12.82
C LYS A 174 10.74 18.62 12.60
N TYR A 175 10.12 19.43 13.44
CA TYR A 175 10.41 20.85 13.48
C TYR A 175 11.50 21.09 14.53
N GLY A 176 12.48 21.91 14.17
CA GLY A 176 13.49 22.43 15.09
C GLY A 176 12.88 23.42 16.08
N LYS A 177 13.75 23.99 16.93
CA LYS A 177 13.36 25.12 17.78
C LYS A 177 12.91 26.29 16.88
N PRO A 178 11.87 27.04 17.28
CA PRO A 178 11.51 28.25 16.56
C PRO A 178 12.68 29.24 16.59
N HIS A 179 12.90 29.91 15.46
CA HIS A 179 13.79 31.06 15.36
C HIS A 179 13.19 32.26 16.09
N LYS A 180 13.98 33.33 16.27
CA LYS A 180 13.50 34.58 16.88
C LYS A 180 12.27 35.15 16.15
N ASP A 181 12.18 34.94 14.84
CA ASP A 181 11.07 35.39 14.00
C ASP A 181 9.86 34.43 14.00
N GLY A 182 9.84 33.43 14.90
CA GLY A 182 8.75 32.45 15.04
C GLY A 182 8.75 31.33 13.98
N THR A 183 9.58 31.42 12.94
CA THR A 183 9.71 30.38 11.91
C THR A 183 10.38 29.12 12.46
N LYS A 184 9.99 27.93 11.97
CA LYS A 184 10.57 26.65 12.40
C LYS A 184 11.27 25.95 11.25
N THR A 185 12.52 25.58 11.44
CA THR A 185 13.25 24.76 10.45
C THR A 185 12.71 23.34 10.43
N LYS A 186 12.38 22.84 9.24
CA LYS A 186 11.93 21.47 9.03
C LYS A 186 13.14 20.56 8.79
N HIS A 187 13.29 19.52 9.60
CA HIS A 187 14.32 18.50 9.46
C HIS A 187 13.70 17.18 9.03
N TYR A 188 14.24 16.57 7.98
CA TYR A 188 13.80 15.25 7.51
C TYR A 188 14.45 14.14 8.33
N VAL A 189 13.66 13.14 8.71
CA VAL A 189 14.09 12.04 9.56
C VAL A 189 13.52 10.71 9.09
N TYR A 190 14.24 9.64 9.33
CA TYR A 190 13.67 8.30 9.40
C TYR A 190 13.23 8.05 10.84
N ARG A 191 11.95 7.71 11.06
CA ARG A 191 11.41 7.48 12.40
C ARG A 191 10.61 6.19 12.46
N CYS A 192 10.65 5.56 13.62
CA CYS A 192 9.76 4.47 13.97
C CYS A 192 8.38 5.07 14.28
N GLN A 193 7.41 4.94 13.35
CA GLN A 193 6.11 5.61 13.46
C GLN A 193 5.09 4.73 14.19
N LYS A 194 4.42 5.26 15.23
CA LYS A 194 3.33 4.56 15.93
C LYS A 194 2.17 4.20 15.01
N GLN A 195 1.86 5.08 14.04
CA GLN A 195 0.79 4.82 13.06
C GLN A 195 1.03 3.55 12.24
N ARG A 196 2.31 3.18 12.03
CA ARG A 196 2.72 1.97 11.30
C ARG A 196 3.04 0.78 12.21
N GLY A 197 2.64 0.83 13.49
CA GLY A 197 2.93 -0.22 14.47
C GLY A 197 4.35 -0.17 15.05
N GLY A 198 5.01 0.99 14.99
CA GLY A 198 6.32 1.22 15.61
C GLY A 198 6.24 1.74 17.04
N CYS A 199 7.36 1.72 17.77
CA CYS A 199 7.45 2.20 19.16
C CYS A 199 7.33 3.74 19.29
N GLY A 200 7.64 4.52 18.25
CA GLY A 200 7.61 5.99 18.31
C GLY A 200 8.88 6.65 18.85
N ARG A 201 9.80 5.88 19.43
CA ARG A 201 10.96 6.39 20.18
C ARG A 201 12.18 6.64 19.31
N VAL A 202 12.46 5.73 18.38
CA VAL A 202 13.67 5.80 17.54
C VAL A 202 13.47 6.74 16.35
N SER A 203 14.40 7.67 16.17
CA SER A 203 14.48 8.50 14.97
C SER A 203 15.93 8.87 14.64
N ARG A 204 16.26 8.94 13.35
CA ARG A 204 17.57 9.36 12.85
C ARG A 204 17.41 10.44 11.77
N ASN A 205 18.35 11.38 11.73
CA ASN A 205 18.40 12.40 10.68
C ASN A 205 18.57 11.73 9.32
N ARG A 206 17.76 12.16 8.33
CA ARG A 206 17.74 11.56 7.00
C ARG A 206 19.08 11.75 6.29
N ASP A 207 19.54 12.98 6.17
CA ASP A 207 20.66 13.34 5.30
C ASP A 207 21.97 12.73 5.81
N ALA A 208 22.18 12.77 7.14
CA ALA A 208 23.33 12.14 7.77
C ALA A 208 23.34 10.61 7.57
N LEU A 209 22.17 9.97 7.72
CA LEU A 209 22.06 8.52 7.57
C LEU A 209 22.21 8.07 6.11
N GLU A 210 21.58 8.77 5.16
CA GLU A 210 21.72 8.49 3.74
C GLU A 210 23.17 8.65 3.28
N LYS A 211 23.85 9.73 3.69
CA LYS A 211 25.28 9.94 3.37
C LYS A 211 26.16 8.82 3.93
N PHE A 212 25.91 8.40 5.17
CA PHE A 212 26.62 7.29 5.80
C PHE A 212 26.40 5.97 5.04
N MET A 213 25.14 5.62 4.75
CA MET A 213 24.79 4.40 4.04
C MET A 213 25.35 4.38 2.62
N LEU A 214 25.24 5.47 1.87
CA LEU A 214 25.83 5.58 0.53
C LEU A 214 27.34 5.39 0.56
N GLY A 215 28.03 5.95 1.56
CA GLY A 215 29.47 5.74 1.74
C GLY A 215 29.84 4.28 2.01
N LEU A 216 29.05 3.57 2.81
CA LEU A 216 29.24 2.13 3.04
C LEU A 216 28.96 1.31 1.78
N THR A 217 27.86 1.60 1.08
CA THR A 217 27.50 0.93 -0.16
C THR A 217 28.57 1.10 -1.23
N TYR A 218 29.11 2.32 -1.38
CA TYR A 218 30.20 2.57 -2.32
C TYR A 218 31.45 1.75 -2.00
N LYS A 219 31.84 1.68 -0.71
CA LYS A 219 32.98 0.85 -0.27
C LYS A 219 32.73 -0.64 -0.49
N ALA A 220 31.51 -1.11 -0.31
CA ALA A 220 31.13 -2.50 -0.56
C ALA A 220 31.18 -2.83 -2.05
N ILE A 221 30.57 -2.00 -2.90
CA ILE A 221 30.53 -2.20 -4.37
C ILE A 221 31.95 -2.21 -4.94
N ARG A 222 32.83 -1.29 -4.52
CA ARG A 222 34.21 -1.22 -5.00
C ARG A 222 35.02 -2.50 -4.76
N ARG A 223 34.64 -3.29 -3.76
CA ARG A 223 35.31 -4.56 -3.42
C ARG A 223 34.72 -5.76 -4.15
N LEU A 224 33.55 -5.61 -4.77
CA LEU A 224 32.97 -6.68 -5.55
C LEU A 224 33.84 -6.90 -6.79
N PRO A 225 34.14 -8.15 -7.15
CA PRO A 225 34.79 -8.42 -8.43
C PRO A 225 33.90 -7.86 -9.53
N ALA A 226 34.50 -7.22 -10.53
CA ALA A 226 33.77 -6.83 -11.72
C ALA A 226 33.11 -8.09 -12.28
N VAL A 227 31.77 -8.13 -12.23
CA VAL A 227 31.01 -9.18 -12.90
C VAL A 227 31.25 -8.93 -14.38
N LYS A 228 32.23 -9.62 -14.95
CA LYS A 228 32.27 -9.83 -16.39
C LYS A 228 31.06 -10.70 -16.65
N GLU A 229 29.99 -10.06 -17.11
CA GLU A 229 28.85 -10.78 -17.63
C GLU A 229 29.42 -11.79 -18.62
N LYS A 230 29.26 -13.09 -18.34
CA LYS A 230 29.43 -14.10 -19.37
C LYS A 230 28.26 -13.81 -20.31
N VAL A 231 28.50 -12.97 -21.30
CA VAL A 231 27.73 -12.97 -22.53
C VAL A 231 27.96 -14.37 -23.08
N VAL A 232 27.07 -15.29 -22.71
CA VAL A 232 26.95 -16.54 -23.42
C VAL A 232 26.44 -16.11 -24.77
N ASP A 233 27.33 -16.12 -25.75
CA ASP A 233 27.08 -15.61 -27.09
C ASP A 233 26.18 -16.60 -27.83
N ALA A 234 24.94 -16.78 -27.32
CA ALA A 234 23.88 -17.53 -28.00
C ALA A 234 23.65 -16.94 -29.39
N THR A 235 23.85 -15.62 -29.54
CA THR A 235 23.92 -14.91 -30.81
C THR A 235 25.04 -15.43 -31.71
N ALA A 236 26.29 -15.60 -31.25
CA ALA A 236 27.35 -16.11 -32.12
C ALA A 236 27.07 -17.52 -32.65
N ASP A 237 26.60 -18.43 -31.80
CA ASP A 237 26.25 -19.80 -32.22
C ASP A 237 25.06 -19.80 -33.20
N GLU A 238 24.05 -18.96 -32.97
CA GLU A 238 22.91 -18.80 -33.88
C GLU A 238 23.30 -18.12 -35.20
N ILE A 239 24.18 -17.11 -35.17
CA ILE A 239 24.75 -16.44 -36.36
C ILE A 239 25.51 -17.46 -37.20
N VAL A 240 26.38 -18.28 -36.59
CA VAL A 240 27.15 -19.32 -37.28
C VAL A 240 26.20 -20.35 -37.90
N ARG A 241 25.17 -20.79 -37.16
CA ARG A 241 24.16 -21.72 -37.67
C ARG A 241 23.38 -21.16 -38.85
N LEU A 242 22.94 -19.90 -38.78
CA LEU A 242 22.20 -19.23 -39.85
C LEU A 242 23.10 -18.96 -41.06
N ALA A 243 24.36 -18.58 -40.85
CA ALA A 243 25.34 -18.38 -41.91
C ALA A 243 25.61 -19.70 -42.68
N ASN A 244 25.76 -20.82 -41.98
CA ASN A 244 25.92 -22.14 -42.59
C ASN A 244 24.71 -22.54 -43.45
N LYS A 245 23.48 -22.29 -42.97
CA LYS A 245 22.26 -22.53 -43.76
C LYS A 245 22.22 -21.70 -45.05
N ILE A 246 22.71 -20.48 -45.02
CA ILE A 246 22.79 -19.62 -46.22
C ILE A 246 23.82 -20.19 -47.21
N VAL A 247 24.96 -20.66 -46.73
CA VAL A 247 26.00 -21.28 -47.59
C VAL A 247 25.47 -22.56 -48.24
N GLU A 248 24.81 -23.42 -47.47
CA GLU A 248 24.19 -24.66 -47.97
C GLU A 248 23.10 -24.37 -49.01
N ALA A 249 22.21 -23.40 -48.74
CA ALA A 249 21.18 -22.99 -49.69
C ALA A 249 21.78 -22.43 -50.99
N LYS A 250 22.89 -21.68 -50.91
CA LYS A 250 23.62 -21.17 -52.10
C LYS A 250 24.26 -22.29 -52.91
N GLN A 251 24.79 -23.31 -52.25
CA GLN A 251 25.36 -24.49 -52.92
C GLN A 251 24.26 -25.32 -53.59
N ALA A 252 23.14 -25.56 -52.90
CA ALA A 252 22.01 -26.29 -53.47
C ALA A 252 21.41 -25.60 -54.71
N TYR A 253 21.37 -24.26 -54.75
CA TYR A 253 21.00 -23.50 -55.95
C TYR A 253 22.03 -23.67 -57.08
N LYS A 254 23.35 -23.60 -56.78
CA LYS A 254 24.40 -23.82 -57.78
C LYS A 254 24.37 -25.23 -58.38
N ASP A 255 23.89 -26.20 -57.61
CA ASP A 255 23.74 -27.60 -58.02
C ASP A 255 22.39 -27.88 -58.72
N ASP A 256 21.59 -26.86 -59.05
CA ASP A 256 20.24 -26.95 -59.65
C ASP A 256 19.24 -27.80 -58.84
N LYS A 257 19.45 -27.94 -57.52
CA LYS A 257 18.58 -28.73 -56.63
C LYS A 257 17.37 -27.95 -56.12
N ILE A 258 17.33 -26.63 -56.30
CA ILE A 258 16.30 -25.72 -55.79
C ILE A 258 16.02 -24.64 -56.86
N ASP A 259 14.74 -24.32 -57.11
CA ASP A 259 14.34 -23.25 -58.02
C ASP A 259 14.54 -21.84 -57.42
N ILE A 260 14.71 -20.82 -58.26
CA ILE A 260 15.00 -19.44 -57.87
C ILE A 260 13.91 -18.84 -56.97
N ALA A 261 12.64 -19.21 -57.17
CA ALA A 261 11.53 -18.75 -56.36
C ALA A 261 11.61 -19.27 -54.91
N GLU A 262 12.07 -20.52 -54.74
CA GLU A 262 12.22 -21.16 -53.44
C GLU A 262 13.46 -20.63 -52.69
N PHE A 263 14.55 -20.35 -53.41
CA PHE A 263 15.73 -19.69 -52.86
C PHE A 263 15.45 -18.27 -52.34
N VAL A 264 14.67 -17.45 -53.08
CA VAL A 264 14.25 -16.12 -52.64
C VAL A 264 13.34 -16.17 -51.40
N GLY A 265 12.50 -17.20 -51.28
CA GLY A 265 11.66 -17.47 -50.11
C GLY A 265 12.46 -17.77 -48.83
N VAL A 266 13.54 -18.53 -48.93
CA VAL A 266 14.44 -18.82 -47.79
C VAL A 266 15.24 -17.59 -47.40
N HIS A 267 15.79 -16.84 -48.37
CA HIS A 267 16.61 -15.66 -48.12
C HIS A 267 15.82 -14.51 -47.46
N SER A 268 14.55 -14.31 -47.86
CA SER A 268 13.67 -13.27 -47.29
C SER A 268 13.24 -13.55 -45.85
N ARG A 269 13.17 -14.81 -45.43
CA ARG A 269 12.84 -15.20 -44.04
C ARG A 269 14.02 -15.03 -43.08
N VAL A 270 15.25 -15.30 -43.52
CA VAL A 270 16.45 -15.29 -42.66
C VAL A 270 17.20 -13.95 -42.69
N GLY A 271 17.11 -13.18 -43.79
CA GLY A 271 17.80 -11.91 -43.95
C GLY A 271 17.46 -10.80 -42.94
N PRO A 272 16.23 -10.67 -42.42
CA PRO A 272 15.91 -9.71 -41.37
C PRO A 272 16.57 -10.02 -40.02
N ASP A 273 16.65 -11.30 -39.63
CA ASP A 273 17.14 -11.73 -38.31
C ASP A 273 18.64 -11.46 -38.12
N LEU A 274 19.44 -11.50 -39.19
CA LEU A 274 20.88 -11.21 -39.13
C LEU A 274 21.20 -9.71 -39.03
N ARG A 275 20.30 -8.82 -39.50
CA ARG A 275 20.51 -7.36 -39.44
C ARG A 275 20.25 -6.78 -38.05
N GLY A 276 19.40 -7.42 -37.25
CA GLY A 276 19.11 -7.00 -35.86
C GLY A 276 20.16 -7.41 -34.83
N VAL A 277 21.18 -8.18 -35.24
CA VAL A 277 22.19 -8.77 -34.35
C VAL A 277 23.55 -8.05 -34.42
N VAL A 278 23.79 -7.26 -35.48
CA VAL A 278 25.09 -6.60 -35.75
C VAL A 278 25.11 -5.11 -35.31
N THR A 279 24.09 -4.67 -34.56
CA THR A 279 24.02 -3.33 -33.94
C THR A 279 24.06 -3.42 -32.42
#